data_AF-A0A1G0HTL9-F1
#
_entry.id   AF-A0A1G0HTL9-F1
#
_cell.length_a   1.000
_cell.length_b   1.000
_cell.length_c   1.000
_cell.angle_alpha   90.00
_cell.angle_beta   90.00
_cell.angle_gamma   90.00
#
_symmetry.space_group_name_H-M   'P 1'
#
loop_
_entity.id
_entity.type
_entity.pdbx_description
1 polymer ?
#
loop_
_entity_poly.entity_id
_entity_poly.type
_entity_poly.pdbx_seq_one_letter_code
_entity_poly.pdbx_strand_id
1 'polypeptide(L)'
;MWHCARYNQGFILIIVLVYLQIFSIFSLFALAQSLLSIKISKSAWKRTGLSIAAERALQYAENKILYDIPSCMIPIMSANDLSKQPINWWSNSNCKGTVLRMHYYYVVEAMGKNPCAIVRDNSPINSQTYTANYHRVSVLVVEDKQYRLLLQSTLIKAEQKNAMCNERYFSVKSGRQMWREVPL
;
A
#
# COMPACT_ATOMS: atom_id res chain seq x y z
N MET A 1 28.54 49.71 -58.41
CA MET A 1 29.20 48.92 -57.34
C MET A 1 28.33 48.81 -56.08
N TRP A 2 27.00 48.57 -56.20
CA TRP A 2 26.05 48.61 -55.08
C TRP A 2 25.05 47.43 -55.04
N HIS A 3 25.17 46.44 -55.93
CA HIS A 3 24.23 45.31 -55.98
C HIS A 3 24.62 44.08 -55.14
N CYS A 4 25.87 43.96 -54.66
CA CYS A 4 26.30 42.77 -53.90
C CYS A 4 25.96 42.79 -52.40
N ALA A 5 25.66 43.95 -51.80
CA ALA A 5 25.40 44.06 -50.34
C ALA A 5 24.02 43.52 -49.91
N ARG A 6 23.03 43.50 -50.82
CA ARG A 6 21.64 43.14 -50.49
C ARG A 6 21.42 41.62 -50.39
N TYR A 7 22.25 40.82 -51.08
CA TYR A 7 22.17 39.36 -51.08
C TYR A 7 22.64 38.75 -49.74
N ASN A 8 23.71 39.30 -49.15
CA ASN A 8 24.25 38.83 -47.87
C ASN A 8 23.30 39.08 -46.68
N GLN A 9 22.53 40.17 -46.70
CA GLN A 9 21.57 40.47 -45.63
C GLN A 9 20.37 39.51 -45.62
N GLY A 10 19.90 39.06 -46.79
CA GLY A 10 18.84 38.06 -46.89
C GLY A 10 19.29 36.67 -46.43
N PHE A 11 20.53 36.28 -46.74
CA PHE A 11 21.12 35.02 -46.30
C PHE A 11 21.30 34.95 -44.77
N ILE A 12 21.78 36.03 -44.16
CA ILE A 12 21.90 36.14 -42.69
C ILE A 12 20.52 36.01 -42.03
N LEU A 13 19.49 36.64 -42.60
CA LEU A 13 18.13 36.56 -42.07
C LEU A 13 17.59 35.12 -42.09
N ILE A 14 17.85 34.37 -43.16
CA ILE A 14 17.45 32.95 -43.26
C ILE A 14 18.16 32.12 -42.20
N ILE A 15 19.48 32.32 -42.02
CA ILE A 15 20.24 31.60 -40.99
C ILE A 15 19.67 31.88 -39.59
N VAL A 16 19.41 33.16 -39.27
CA VAL A 16 18.83 33.54 -37.97
C VAL A 16 17.45 32.93 -37.77
N LEU A 17 16.60 32.93 -38.79
CA LEU A 17 15.29 32.29 -38.74
C LEU A 17 15.40 30.78 -38.50
N VAL A 18 16.33 30.10 -39.17
CA VAL A 18 16.57 28.67 -38.95
C VAL A 18 17.04 28.41 -37.52
N TYR A 19 17.98 29.21 -36.99
CA TYR A 19 18.42 29.08 -35.59
C TYR A 19 17.29 29.34 -34.60
N LEU A 20 16.43 30.34 -34.86
CA LEU A 20 15.25 30.61 -34.03
C LEU A 20 14.27 29.42 -34.03
N GLN A 21 14.04 28.80 -35.19
CA GLN A 21 13.19 27.61 -35.28
C GLN A 21 13.79 26.42 -34.53
N ILE A 22 15.10 26.18 -34.69
CA ILE A 22 15.82 25.13 -33.95
C ILE A 22 15.68 25.36 -32.44
N PHE A 23 15.94 26.59 -31.98
CA PHE A 23 15.85 26.94 -30.56
C PHE A 23 14.43 26.79 -30.01
N SER A 24 13.41 27.17 -30.79
CA SER A 24 12.00 26.99 -30.44
C SER A 24 11.65 25.51 -30.26
N ILE A 25 12.07 24.65 -31.20
CA ILE A 25 11.83 23.20 -31.14
C ILE A 25 12.54 22.58 -29.92
N PHE A 26 13.80 22.95 -29.68
CA PHE A 26 14.53 22.47 -28.49
C PHE A 26 13.86 22.92 -27.18
N SER A 27 13.36 24.15 -27.14
CA SER A 27 12.64 24.68 -25.97
C SER A 27 11.34 23.89 -25.72
N LEU A 28 10.56 23.63 -26.76
CA LEU A 28 9.34 22.83 -26.67
C LEU A 28 9.63 21.39 -26.22
N PHE A 29 10.70 20.79 -26.73
CA PHE A 29 11.13 19.46 -26.31
C PHE A 29 11.50 19.44 -24.82
N ALA A 30 12.27 20.42 -24.34
CA ALA A 30 12.64 20.53 -22.93
C ALA A 30 11.41 20.71 -22.02
N LEU A 31 10.45 21.55 -22.43
CA LEU A 31 9.18 21.74 -21.75
C LEU A 31 8.37 20.44 -21.67
N ALA A 32 8.29 19.68 -22.77
CA ALA A 32 7.60 18.40 -22.82
C ALA A 32 8.21 17.37 -21.85
N GLN A 33 9.55 17.29 -21.79
CA GLN A 33 10.25 16.40 -20.86
C GLN A 33 10.05 16.80 -19.39
N SER A 34 10.08 18.10 -19.10
CA SER A 34 9.79 18.61 -17.76
C SER A 34 8.36 18.27 -17.32
N LEU A 35 7.39 18.47 -18.21
CA LEU A 35 5.99 18.14 -17.96
C LEU A 35 5.78 16.63 -17.73
N LEU A 36 6.46 15.79 -18.51
CA LEU A 36 6.42 14.34 -18.31
C LEU A 36 7.01 13.95 -16.94
N SER A 37 8.16 14.51 -16.59
CA SER A 37 8.80 14.29 -15.29
C SER A 37 7.88 14.66 -14.14
N ILE A 38 7.21 15.83 -14.21
CA ILE A 38 6.25 16.26 -13.20
C ILE A 38 5.07 15.28 -13.08
N LYS A 39 4.55 14.76 -14.21
CA LYS A 39 3.46 13.77 -14.19
C LYS A 39 3.89 12.47 -13.52
N ILE A 40 5.08 11.96 -13.85
CA ILE A 40 5.63 10.74 -13.25
C ILE A 40 5.84 10.95 -11.75
N SER A 41 6.49 12.05 -11.35
CA SER A 41 6.68 12.38 -9.94
C SER A 41 5.36 12.48 -9.20
N LYS A 42 4.35 13.16 -9.75
CA LYS A 42 3.02 13.27 -9.13
C LYS A 42 2.39 11.89 -8.91
N SER A 43 2.50 10.98 -9.88
CA SER A 43 2.00 9.61 -9.74
C SER A 43 2.75 8.84 -8.64
N ALA A 44 4.08 8.96 -8.59
CA ALA A 44 4.91 8.34 -7.57
C ALA A 44 4.56 8.88 -6.16
N TRP A 45 4.41 10.20 -6.01
CA TRP A 45 4.03 10.84 -4.76
C TRP A 45 2.67 10.34 -4.24
N LYS A 46 1.66 10.23 -5.11
CA LYS A 46 0.36 9.66 -4.75
C LYS A 46 0.49 8.22 -4.25
N ARG A 47 1.24 7.39 -4.98
CA ARG A 47 1.43 5.99 -4.63
C ARG A 47 2.14 5.84 -3.27
N THR A 48 3.17 6.64 -3.03
CA THR A 48 3.87 6.67 -1.74
C THR A 48 2.94 7.15 -0.62
N GLY A 49 2.12 8.17 -0.86
CA GLY A 49 1.12 8.66 0.08
C GLY A 49 0.12 7.56 0.51
N LEU A 50 -0.41 6.82 -0.47
CA LEU A 50 -1.30 5.68 -0.22
C LEU A 50 -0.62 4.56 0.56
N SER A 51 0.64 4.25 0.24
CA SER A 51 1.40 3.22 0.96
C SER A 51 1.61 3.59 2.43
N ILE A 52 2.01 4.84 2.70
CA ILE A 52 2.16 5.34 4.07
C ILE A 52 0.82 5.32 4.82
N ALA A 53 -0.26 5.75 4.17
CA ALA A 53 -1.61 5.72 4.74
C ALA A 53 -2.05 4.29 5.08
N ALA A 54 -1.82 3.34 4.17
CA ALA A 54 -2.19 1.95 4.35
C ALA A 54 -1.37 1.25 5.44
N GLU A 55 -0.07 1.50 5.53
CA GLU A 55 0.76 0.96 6.62
C GLU A 55 0.30 1.49 7.99
N ARG A 56 -0.05 2.77 8.10
CA ARG A 56 -0.59 3.32 9.35
C ARG A 56 -1.93 2.70 9.73
N ALA A 57 -2.83 2.55 8.76
CA ALA A 57 -4.12 1.90 8.97
C ALA A 57 -3.96 0.42 9.33
N LEU A 58 -2.99 -0.27 8.72
CA LEU A 58 -2.64 -1.66 9.00
C LEU A 58 -2.09 -1.83 10.41
N GLN A 59 -1.11 -1.02 10.82
CA GLN A 59 -0.59 -1.02 12.17
C GLN A 59 -1.68 -0.76 13.21
N TYR A 60 -2.59 0.17 12.92
CA TYR A 60 -3.74 0.42 13.79
C TYR A 60 -4.65 -0.81 13.92
N ALA A 61 -4.98 -1.47 12.80
CA ALA A 61 -5.81 -2.67 12.81
C ALA A 61 -5.13 -3.86 13.51
N GLU A 62 -3.83 -4.06 13.27
CA GLU A 62 -3.02 -5.09 13.94
C GLU A 62 -3.00 -4.91 15.44
N ASN A 63 -2.69 -3.68 15.91
CA ASN A 63 -2.69 -3.37 17.33
C ASN A 63 -4.06 -3.61 17.95
N LYS A 64 -5.14 -3.22 17.26
CA LYS A 64 -6.49 -3.44 17.75
C LYS A 64 -6.76 -4.93 18.00
N ILE A 65 -6.38 -5.81 17.07
CA ILE A 65 -6.60 -7.26 17.20
C ILE A 65 -5.79 -7.87 18.35
N LEU A 66 -4.56 -7.40 18.55
CA LEU A 66 -3.73 -7.87 19.66
C LEU A 66 -4.43 -7.62 21.02
N TYR A 67 -5.10 -6.47 21.18
CA TYR A 67 -5.90 -6.19 22.37
C TYR A 67 -7.27 -6.90 22.34
N ASP A 68 -8.09 -6.67 21.32
CA ASP A 68 -9.47 -7.15 21.23
C ASP A 68 -9.86 -7.59 19.81
N ILE A 69 -10.69 -8.63 19.69
CA ILE A 69 -11.11 -9.11 18.37
C ILE A 69 -12.25 -8.22 17.86
N PRO A 70 -12.05 -7.48 16.75
CA PRO A 70 -13.06 -6.53 16.29
C PRO A 70 -14.26 -7.23 15.68
N SER A 71 -15.42 -6.55 15.70
CA SER A 71 -16.69 -7.06 15.16
C SER A 71 -16.75 -7.16 13.62
N CYS A 72 -15.68 -6.77 12.92
CA CYS A 72 -15.56 -6.88 11.46
C CYS A 72 -14.89 -8.18 11.00
N MET A 73 -15.24 -9.28 11.66
CA MET A 73 -14.82 -10.60 11.20
C MET A 73 -15.63 -11.03 9.99
N ILE A 74 -14.93 -11.53 8.98
CA ILE A 74 -15.51 -12.10 7.77
C ILE A 74 -15.06 -13.55 7.62
N PRO A 75 -15.82 -14.38 6.87
CA PRO A 75 -15.34 -15.70 6.48
C PRO A 75 -14.05 -15.59 5.65
N ILE A 76 -13.22 -16.62 5.73
CA ILE A 76 -11.97 -16.71 4.98
C ILE A 76 -12.26 -16.58 3.49
N MET A 77 -11.60 -15.62 2.84
CA MET A 77 -11.74 -15.31 1.42
C MET A 77 -10.37 -15.32 0.74
N SER A 78 -10.31 -15.62 -0.55
CA SER A 78 -9.05 -15.44 -1.28
C SER A 78 -8.74 -13.95 -1.43
N ALA A 79 -7.45 -13.60 -1.46
CA ALA A 79 -7.04 -12.20 -1.63
C ALA A 79 -7.52 -11.60 -2.97
N ASN A 80 -7.65 -12.43 -4.01
CA ASN A 80 -8.12 -12.04 -5.34
C ASN A 80 -9.63 -11.80 -5.38
N ASP A 81 -10.41 -12.53 -4.59
CA ASP A 81 -11.86 -12.28 -4.50
C ASP A 81 -12.12 -11.05 -3.64
N LEU A 82 -11.29 -10.83 -2.62
CA LEU A 82 -11.38 -9.66 -1.75
C LEU A 82 -11.02 -8.36 -2.49
N SER A 83 -10.01 -8.39 -3.38
CA SER A 83 -9.64 -7.23 -4.21
C SER A 83 -10.73 -6.82 -5.21
N LYS A 84 -11.56 -7.76 -5.64
CA LYS A 84 -12.68 -7.53 -6.55
C LYS A 84 -13.94 -6.99 -5.88
N GLN A 85 -14.01 -7.00 -4.53
CA GLN A 85 -15.18 -6.52 -3.82
C GLN A 85 -15.39 -5.01 -4.07
N PRO A 86 -16.64 -4.57 -4.32
CA PRO A 86 -16.95 -3.15 -4.54
C PRO A 86 -16.80 -2.35 -3.26
N ILE A 87 -16.57 -1.04 -3.38
CA ILE A 87 -16.39 -0.15 -2.22
C ILE A 87 -17.59 -0.18 -1.25
N ASN A 88 -18.81 -0.41 -1.76
CA ASN A 88 -20.01 -0.51 -0.93
C ASN A 88 -19.95 -1.73 0.01
N TRP A 89 -19.36 -2.83 -0.44
CA TRP A 89 -19.14 -4.01 0.39
C TRP A 89 -18.18 -3.69 1.54
N TRP A 90 -17.07 -2.99 1.22
CA TRP A 90 -16.11 -2.52 2.23
C TRP A 90 -16.71 -1.51 3.20
N SER A 91 -17.56 -0.60 2.75
CA SER A 91 -18.21 0.39 3.61
C SER A 91 -19.24 -0.19 4.58
N ASN A 92 -19.79 -1.36 4.23
CA ASN A 92 -20.68 -2.13 5.07
C ASN A 92 -19.93 -2.90 6.16
N SER A 93 -18.60 -3.04 6.07
CA SER A 93 -17.82 -3.54 7.19
C SER A 93 -17.85 -2.53 8.34
N ASN A 94 -17.97 -3.02 9.58
CA ASN A 94 -18.01 -2.19 10.79
C ASN A 94 -16.68 -1.47 11.08
N CYS A 95 -15.63 -1.75 10.31
CA CYS A 95 -14.27 -1.36 10.58
C CYS A 95 -13.76 -0.41 9.49
N LYS A 96 -13.89 0.88 9.77
CA LYS A 96 -13.51 1.96 8.85
C LYS A 96 -13.00 3.17 9.61
N GLY A 97 -12.27 4.03 8.91
CA GLY A 97 -11.79 5.29 9.45
C GLY A 97 -11.15 6.16 8.39
N THR A 98 -10.42 7.17 8.85
CA THR A 98 -9.70 8.10 7.99
C THR A 98 -8.27 8.26 8.50
N VAL A 99 -7.30 8.26 7.59
CA VAL A 99 -5.88 8.48 7.87
C VAL A 99 -5.30 9.36 6.77
N LEU A 100 -4.58 10.43 7.13
CA LEU A 100 -3.98 11.35 6.15
C LEU A 100 -4.98 11.88 5.09
N ARG A 101 -6.23 12.15 5.50
CA ARG A 101 -7.36 12.55 4.62
C ARG A 101 -7.85 11.46 3.64
N MET A 102 -7.33 10.24 3.72
CA MET A 102 -7.78 9.09 2.93
C MET A 102 -8.69 8.19 3.78
N HIS A 103 -9.73 7.65 3.16
CA HIS A 103 -10.61 6.70 3.83
C HIS A 103 -10.00 5.30 3.80
N TYR A 104 -10.11 4.58 4.92
CA TYR A 104 -9.70 3.19 4.98
C TYR A 104 -10.82 2.30 5.53
N TYR A 105 -10.80 1.06 5.09
CA TYR A 105 -11.67 -0.02 5.51
C TYR A 105 -10.80 -1.21 5.84
N TYR A 106 -11.16 -1.97 6.87
CA TYR A 106 -10.43 -3.21 7.18
C TYR A 106 -11.37 -4.32 7.61
N VAL A 107 -10.94 -5.53 7.33
CA VAL A 107 -11.65 -6.76 7.68
C VAL A 107 -10.67 -7.74 8.31
N VAL A 108 -11.19 -8.60 9.17
CA VAL A 108 -10.39 -9.61 9.88
C VAL A 108 -10.92 -10.99 9.55
N GLU A 109 -10.02 -11.93 9.30
CA GLU A 109 -10.33 -13.32 9.01
C GLU A 109 -9.63 -14.20 10.06
N ALA A 110 -10.38 -15.08 10.72
CA ALA A 110 -9.80 -16.05 11.65
C ALA A 110 -9.21 -17.22 10.85
N MET A 111 -7.88 -17.36 10.84
CA MET A 111 -7.18 -18.41 10.09
C MET A 111 -7.07 -19.73 10.88
N GLY A 112 -7.27 -19.67 12.20
CA GLY A 112 -7.28 -20.84 13.08
C GLY A 112 -6.20 -20.79 14.16
N LYS A 113 -6.23 -21.78 15.05
CA LYS A 113 -5.33 -21.89 16.20
C LYS A 113 -4.36 -23.04 16.00
N ASN A 114 -3.10 -22.84 16.38
CA ASN A 114 -2.11 -23.91 16.40
C ASN A 114 -1.71 -24.21 17.86
N PRO A 115 -2.18 -25.33 18.43
CA PRO A 115 -1.89 -25.68 19.83
C PRO A 115 -0.43 -26.09 20.09
N CYS A 116 0.34 -26.38 19.03
CA CYS A 116 1.74 -26.74 19.09
C CYS A 116 2.69 -25.52 18.99
N ALA A 117 2.19 -24.39 18.52
CA ALA A 117 2.93 -23.14 18.42
C ALA A 117 2.82 -22.34 19.72
N ILE A 118 3.89 -22.34 20.53
CA ILE A 118 3.93 -21.64 21.81
C ILE A 118 4.38 -20.20 21.59
N VAL A 119 3.60 -19.25 22.08
CA VAL A 119 3.95 -17.82 22.01
C VAL A 119 4.87 -17.47 23.19
N ARG A 120 6.15 -17.21 22.91
CA ARG A 120 7.11 -16.78 23.93
C ARG A 120 7.03 -15.27 24.09
N ASP A 121 6.19 -14.81 25.00
CA ASP A 121 6.02 -13.39 25.29
C ASP A 121 6.78 -13.02 26.56
N ASN A 122 8.10 -12.84 26.48
CA ASN A 122 9.04 -12.39 27.53
C ASN A 122 8.86 -12.98 28.97
N SER A 123 8.08 -14.04 29.13
CA SER A 123 7.71 -14.65 30.40
C SER A 123 8.60 -15.87 30.66
N PRO A 124 8.94 -16.17 31.93
CA PRO A 124 9.91 -17.21 32.25
C PRO A 124 9.47 -18.59 31.75
N ILE A 125 10.48 -19.41 31.49
CA ILE A 125 10.58 -20.64 30.68
C ILE A 125 9.50 -21.74 30.94
N ASN A 126 8.63 -21.59 31.94
CA ASN A 126 7.67 -22.61 32.36
C ASN A 126 6.19 -22.28 32.10
N SER A 127 5.83 -21.14 31.52
CA SER A 127 4.44 -20.83 31.16
C SER A 127 4.12 -21.24 29.72
N GLN A 128 3.95 -22.54 29.48
CA GLN A 128 3.38 -23.10 28.23
C GLN A 128 1.88 -22.80 28.07
N THR A 129 1.42 -21.65 28.55
CA THR A 129 0.01 -21.32 28.71
C THR A 129 -0.58 -20.63 27.49
N TYR A 130 0.24 -20.15 26.56
CA TYR A 130 -0.22 -19.39 25.39
C TYR A 130 0.15 -20.07 24.07
N THR A 131 -0.85 -20.23 23.23
CA THR A 131 -0.76 -20.81 21.88
C THR A 131 -1.04 -19.75 20.83
N ALA A 132 -0.59 -20.01 19.59
CA ALA A 132 -0.75 -19.09 18.49
C ALA A 132 -2.17 -19.16 17.91
N ASN A 133 -2.89 -18.03 17.92
CA ASN A 133 -4.12 -17.84 17.18
C ASN A 133 -3.84 -16.92 15.98
N TYR A 134 -3.99 -17.46 14.76
CA TYR A 134 -3.68 -16.77 13.53
C TYR A 134 -4.89 -15.97 13.04
N HIS A 135 -4.64 -14.69 12.78
CA HIS A 135 -5.61 -13.78 12.17
C HIS A 135 -5.00 -13.18 10.92
N ARG A 136 -5.84 -12.93 9.92
CA ARG A 136 -5.46 -12.19 8.72
C ARG A 136 -6.27 -10.92 8.62
N VAL A 137 -5.58 -9.81 8.41
CA VAL A 137 -6.16 -8.49 8.29
C VAL A 137 -5.96 -8.01 6.89
N SER A 138 -7.02 -7.49 6.29
CA SER A 138 -6.93 -6.86 4.99
C SER A 138 -7.42 -5.43 5.11
N VAL A 139 -6.60 -4.47 4.67
CA VAL A 139 -6.85 -3.03 4.76
C VAL A 139 -6.90 -2.45 3.35
N LEU A 140 -8.04 -1.88 3.00
CA LEU A 140 -8.24 -1.11 1.79
C LEU A 140 -8.16 0.38 2.11
N VAL A 141 -7.22 1.10 1.50
CA VAL A 141 -7.18 2.57 1.52
C VAL A 141 -7.66 3.10 0.18
N VAL A 142 -8.48 4.16 0.22
CA VAL A 142 -9.06 4.79 -0.96
C VAL A 142 -8.88 6.30 -0.90
N GLU A 143 -8.36 6.86 -1.99
CA GLU A 143 -8.25 8.29 -2.27
C GLU A 143 -9.07 8.61 -3.53
N ASP A 144 -10.03 9.52 -3.42
CA ASP A 144 -10.90 10.01 -4.52
C ASP A 144 -11.54 8.93 -5.40
N LYS A 145 -11.85 7.76 -4.82
CA LYS A 145 -12.48 6.57 -5.46
C LYS A 145 -11.69 5.92 -6.60
N GLN A 146 -10.69 6.59 -7.18
CA GLN A 146 -9.87 6.09 -8.28
C GLN A 146 -8.60 5.40 -7.79
N TYR A 147 -7.97 5.95 -6.75
CA TYR A 147 -6.73 5.40 -6.24
C TYR A 147 -7.02 4.55 -5.03
N ARG A 148 -6.66 3.28 -5.13
CA ARG A 148 -6.86 2.31 -4.06
C ARG A 148 -5.61 1.47 -3.85
N LEU A 149 -5.40 1.06 -2.61
CA LEU A 149 -4.32 0.19 -2.21
C LEU A 149 -4.88 -0.82 -1.21
N LEU A 150 -4.61 -2.11 -1.43
CA LEU A 150 -5.02 -3.18 -0.54
C LEU A 150 -3.77 -3.83 0.05
N LEU A 151 -3.62 -3.72 1.37
CA LEU A 151 -2.60 -4.44 2.12
C LEU A 151 -3.25 -5.59 2.86
N GLN A 152 -2.52 -6.69 2.97
CA GLN A 152 -2.91 -7.84 3.75
C GLN A 152 -1.78 -8.24 4.68
N SER A 153 -2.10 -8.46 5.94
CA SER A 153 -1.15 -8.89 6.97
C SER A 153 -1.68 -10.11 7.69
N THR A 154 -0.78 -11.03 8.03
CA THR A 154 -1.08 -12.15 8.92
C THR A 154 -0.39 -11.90 10.25
N LEU A 155 -1.14 -12.01 11.33
CA LEU A 155 -0.65 -11.81 12.69
C LEU A 155 -0.99 -12.99 13.60
N ILE A 156 -0.20 -13.14 14.65
CA ILE A 156 -0.45 -14.08 15.74
C ILE A 156 -0.90 -13.28 16.95
N LYS A 157 -2.07 -13.64 17.48
CA LYS A 157 -2.53 -13.24 18.81
C LYS A 157 -2.24 -14.38 19.78
N ALA A 158 -1.64 -14.07 20.92
CA ALA A 158 -1.47 -15.04 22.00
C ALA A 158 -2.83 -15.36 22.63
N GLU A 159 -3.15 -16.64 22.76
CA GLU A 159 -4.40 -17.09 23.39
C GLU A 159 -4.12 -18.25 24.34
N GLN A 160 -4.88 -18.36 25.42
CA GLN A 160 -4.71 -19.43 26.39
C GLN A 160 -4.83 -20.81 25.71
N LYS A 161 -3.95 -21.73 26.14
CA LYS A 161 -3.87 -23.08 25.62
C LYS A 161 -5.13 -23.85 26.00
N ASN A 162 -5.98 -24.10 25.01
CA ASN A 162 -7.25 -24.81 25.20
C ASN A 162 -7.26 -26.21 24.58
N ALA A 163 -6.19 -26.62 23.90
CA ALA A 163 -6.09 -27.91 23.23
C ALA A 163 -4.72 -28.58 23.43
N MET A 164 -4.72 -29.92 23.43
CA MET A 164 -3.49 -30.70 23.47
C MET A 164 -2.79 -30.67 22.11
N CYS A 165 -1.46 -30.69 22.13
CA CYS A 165 -0.64 -30.79 20.94
C CYS A 165 -0.12 -32.23 20.81
N ASN A 166 -0.34 -32.84 19.65
CA ASN A 166 0.11 -34.21 19.35
C ASN A 166 1.50 -34.24 18.68
N GLU A 167 2.08 -33.08 18.39
CA GLU A 167 3.36 -32.91 17.69
C GLU A 167 4.42 -32.27 18.59
N ARG A 168 5.61 -32.01 18.02
CA ARG A 168 6.67 -31.30 18.74
C ARG A 168 6.32 -29.81 18.85
N TYR A 169 6.38 -29.29 20.07
CA TYR A 169 6.22 -27.85 20.31
C TYR A 169 7.32 -27.04 19.64
N PHE A 170 6.92 -25.90 19.06
CA PHE A 170 7.84 -24.89 18.51
C PHE A 170 7.43 -23.49 18.97
N SER A 171 8.39 -22.56 19.02
CA SER A 171 8.13 -21.20 19.50
C SER A 171 7.87 -20.23 18.36
N VAL A 172 6.88 -19.36 18.55
CA VAL A 172 6.57 -18.24 17.65
C VAL A 172 6.50 -16.94 18.44
N LYS A 173 6.64 -15.81 17.74
CA LYS A 173 6.48 -14.47 18.31
C LYS A 173 5.07 -13.96 18.05
N SER A 174 4.49 -13.25 19.01
CA SER A 174 3.23 -12.52 18.84
C SER A 174 3.40 -11.36 17.84
N GLY A 175 2.31 -10.95 17.19
CA GLY A 175 2.29 -9.83 16.24
C GLY A 175 2.41 -10.24 14.77
N ARG A 176 2.82 -9.28 13.93
CA ARG A 176 2.90 -9.43 12.47
C ARG A 176 3.90 -10.54 12.08
N GLN A 177 3.43 -11.52 11.31
CA GLN A 177 4.24 -12.61 10.75
C GLN A 177 4.66 -12.32 9.32
N MET A 178 3.73 -11.79 8.52
CA MET A 178 3.96 -11.43 7.13
C MET A 178 2.99 -10.34 6.72
N TRP A 179 3.37 -9.55 5.73
CA TRP A 179 2.47 -8.62 5.06
C TRP A 179 2.77 -8.61 3.57
N ARG A 180 1.77 -8.25 2.77
CA ARG A 180 1.89 -8.09 1.32
C ARG A 180 0.91 -7.06 0.81
N GLU A 181 1.25 -6.48 -0.32
CA GLU A 181 0.28 -5.77 -1.14
C GLU A 181 -0.48 -6.77 -2.02
N VAL A 182 -1.80 -6.59 -2.12
CA VAL A 182 -2.66 -7.39 -2.98
C VAL A 182 -2.96 -6.58 -4.25
N PRO A 183 -2.71 -7.14 -5.45
CA PRO A 183 -3.05 -6.46 -6.70
C PRO A 183 -4.58 -6.25 -6.82
N LEU A 184 -4.96 -5.05 -7.27
CA LEU A 184 -6.33 -4.55 -7.36
C LEU A 184 -6.85 -4.44 -8.79
#